data_AF-A0A4Q9LBB0-F1
#
_entry.id   AF-A0A4Q9LBB0-F1
#
_cell.length_a   1.000
_cell.length_b   1.000
_cell.length_c   1.000
_cell.angle_alpha   90.00
_cell.angle_beta   90.00
_cell.angle_gamma   90.00
#
_symmetry.space_group_name_H-M   'P 1'
#
loop_
_entity.id
_entity.type
_entity.pdbx_description
1 polymer ?
#
loop_
_entity_poly.entity_id
_entity_poly.type
_entity_poly.pdbx_seq_one_letter_code
_entity_poly.pdbx_strand_id
1 'polypeptide(L)'
;MQVGFSYHFCCNKCLMYNHFNLIIEFLGDIFTMLGEETYQKVLKYVSGAGFLSTNCDNVFTKNTSLEIPVILFDVFILLSKENFEFLHSIICDYEVLKESLENKDLKFISYIKKTLNEESYLQNENCRKLYYNLVSIYERVFLGESSCDFIQNPCSINFKVWFRENMSRYRFVICKKLIPKYFDILFFLKTSNLFLHYVCKVILNPSITPRKFEDILVQKIIRCLIVKHFQ
;
A
#
# COMPACT_ATOMS: atom_id res chain seq x y z
N MET A 1 9.12 -1.91 25.39
CA MET A 1 9.23 -0.47 25.03
C MET A 1 8.57 -0.13 23.68
N GLN A 2 7.40 -0.70 23.37
CA GLN A 2 6.53 -0.40 22.21
C GLN A 2 5.80 0.96 22.38
N VAL A 3 5.93 1.56 23.57
CA VAL A 3 4.98 2.53 24.15
C VAL A 3 5.16 3.95 23.62
N GLY A 4 6.35 4.48 23.34
CA GLY A 4 6.57 5.92 23.10
C GLY A 4 5.66 6.61 22.07
N PHE A 5 5.63 6.16 20.82
CA PHE A 5 4.74 6.78 19.82
C PHE A 5 3.38 6.14 19.72
N SER A 6 3.16 4.87 20.08
CA SER A 6 1.79 4.41 20.28
C SER A 6 1.10 5.25 21.37
N TYR A 7 1.86 5.66 22.39
CA TYR A 7 1.44 6.60 23.42
C TYR A 7 1.30 8.01 22.86
N HIS A 8 2.30 8.60 22.18
CA HIS A 8 2.14 9.94 21.59
C HIS A 8 1.06 10.01 20.50
N PHE A 9 0.89 8.96 19.70
CA PHE A 9 -0.18 8.79 18.73
C PHE A 9 -1.50 8.63 19.45
N CYS A 10 -1.63 7.81 20.50
CA CYS A 10 -2.84 7.75 21.32
C CYS A 10 -3.17 9.10 21.96
N CYS A 11 -2.18 9.80 22.52
CA CYS A 11 -2.34 11.10 23.16
C CYS A 11 -2.73 12.20 22.16
N ASN A 12 -2.21 12.14 20.94
CA ASN A 12 -2.48 13.13 19.88
C ASN A 12 -3.37 12.56 18.77
N LYS A 13 -4.09 11.46 19.03
CA LYS A 13 -4.81 10.70 18.01
C LYS A 13 -5.83 11.60 17.34
N CYS A 14 -6.62 12.30 18.15
CA CYS A 14 -7.62 13.23 17.66
C CYS A 14 -7.01 14.32 16.77
N LEU A 15 -5.88 14.92 17.17
CA LEU A 15 -5.19 15.94 16.38
C LEU A 15 -4.66 15.39 15.05
N MET A 16 -4.04 14.21 15.04
CA MET A 16 -3.56 13.60 13.80
C MET A 16 -4.72 13.18 12.89
N TYR A 17 -5.77 12.59 13.44
CA TYR A 17 -6.97 12.27 12.67
C TYR A 17 -7.63 13.52 12.08
N ASN A 18 -7.68 14.62 12.84
CA ASN A 18 -8.22 15.88 12.33
C ASN A 18 -7.38 16.42 11.17
N HIS A 19 -6.04 16.38 11.26
CA HIS A 19 -5.17 16.76 10.13
C HIS A 19 -5.35 15.85 8.92
N PHE A 20 -5.46 14.54 9.12
CA PHE A 20 -5.72 13.63 8.01
C PHE A 20 -7.10 13.85 7.40
N ASN A 21 -8.13 14.06 8.20
CA ASN A 21 -9.47 14.40 7.71
C ASN A 21 -9.43 15.69 6.91
N LEU A 22 -8.72 16.73 7.37
CA LEU A 22 -8.51 17.96 6.62
C LEU A 22 -7.82 17.73 5.26
N ILE A 23 -6.77 16.91 5.21
CA ILE A 23 -6.10 16.56 3.95
C ILE A 23 -7.05 15.80 3.02
N ILE A 24 -7.85 14.89 3.55
CA ILE A 24 -8.81 14.09 2.80
C ILE A 24 -9.97 14.96 2.30
N GLU A 25 -10.48 15.87 3.12
CA GLU A 25 -11.49 16.86 2.73
C GLU A 25 -10.95 17.74 1.61
N PHE A 26 -9.74 18.28 1.78
CA PHE A 26 -9.08 19.09 0.76
C PHE A 26 -8.87 18.34 -0.56
N LEU A 27 -8.44 17.08 -0.52
CA LEU A 27 -8.34 16.23 -1.72
C LEU A 27 -9.71 15.95 -2.33
N GLY A 28 -10.75 15.75 -1.51
CA GLY A 28 -12.13 15.58 -1.94
C GLY A 28 -12.68 16.82 -2.65
N ASP A 29 -12.36 18.01 -2.14
CA ASP A 29 -12.72 19.29 -2.74
C ASP A 29 -12.02 19.49 -4.08
N ILE A 30 -10.72 19.15 -4.18
CA ILE A 30 -10.00 19.16 -5.46
C ILE A 30 -10.69 18.25 -6.48
N PHE A 31 -11.02 17.01 -6.11
CA PHE A 31 -11.70 16.11 -7.04
C PHE A 31 -13.09 16.62 -7.42
N THR A 32 -13.83 17.23 -6.50
CA THR A 32 -15.13 17.85 -6.80
C THR A 32 -14.98 18.99 -7.81
N MET A 33 -14.01 19.88 -7.60
CA MET A 33 -13.74 21.00 -8.51
C MET A 33 -13.31 20.54 -9.91
N LEU A 34 -12.62 19.40 -10.00
CA LEU A 34 -12.21 18.79 -11.27
C LEU A 34 -13.31 17.95 -11.93
N GLY A 35 -14.47 17.76 -11.29
CA GLY A 35 -15.53 16.88 -11.79
C GLY A 35 -15.20 15.38 -11.70
N GLU A 36 -14.25 15.01 -10.84
CA GLU A 36 -13.72 13.66 -10.67
C GLU A 36 -14.49 12.89 -9.57
N GLU A 37 -15.80 12.76 -9.73
CA GLU A 37 -16.71 12.17 -8.73
C GLU A 37 -16.32 10.73 -8.34
N THR A 38 -15.76 9.97 -9.29
CA THR A 38 -15.30 8.60 -9.04
C THR A 38 -14.11 8.58 -8.07
N TYR A 39 -13.16 9.51 -8.20
CA TYR A 39 -12.04 9.66 -7.25
C TYR A 39 -12.50 10.06 -5.87
N GLN A 40 -13.47 10.98 -5.77
CA GLN A 40 -14.07 11.36 -4.50
C GLN A 40 -14.72 10.16 -3.81
N LYS A 41 -15.46 9.32 -4.57
CA LYS A 41 -16.10 8.12 -4.02
C LYS A 41 -15.06 7.13 -3.47
N VAL A 42 -14.01 6.82 -4.23
CA VAL A 42 -12.94 5.93 -3.76
C VAL A 42 -12.30 6.51 -2.50
N LEU A 43 -11.97 7.81 -2.49
CA LEU A 43 -11.35 8.49 -1.36
C LEU A 43 -12.19 8.40 -0.08
N LYS A 44 -13.53 8.52 -0.18
CA LYS A 44 -14.45 8.35 0.95
C LYS A 44 -14.38 6.96 1.59
N TYR A 45 -14.20 5.91 0.78
CA TYR A 45 -14.02 4.55 1.29
C TYR A 45 -12.64 4.35 1.92
N VAL A 46 -11.60 4.97 1.38
CA VAL A 46 -10.25 4.95 1.98
C VAL A 46 -10.27 5.60 3.37
N SER A 47 -10.90 6.77 3.48
CA SER A 47 -10.97 7.55 4.71
C SER A 47 -11.87 6.89 5.77
N GLY A 48 -13.07 6.45 5.38
CA GLY A 48 -14.08 5.89 6.28
C GLY A 48 -13.77 4.48 6.78
N ALA A 49 -12.94 3.73 6.07
CA ALA A 49 -12.56 2.38 6.48
C ALA A 49 -11.48 2.36 7.58
N GLY A 50 -10.92 3.50 7.97
CA GLY A 50 -9.87 3.54 8.99
C GLY A 50 -8.53 2.94 8.52
N PHE A 51 -8.40 2.64 7.21
CA PHE A 51 -7.17 2.13 6.62
C PHE A 51 -5.99 2.96 7.05
N LEU A 52 -6.08 4.29 7.00
CA LEU A 52 -4.97 5.17 7.36
C LEU A 52 -4.44 4.96 8.78
N SER A 53 -5.33 4.74 9.75
CA SER A 53 -4.94 4.47 11.13
C SER A 53 -4.36 3.07 11.34
N THR A 54 -5.00 2.07 10.74
CA THR A 54 -4.51 0.71 10.69
C THR A 54 -3.17 0.62 9.93
N ASN A 55 -2.98 1.45 8.91
CA ASN A 55 -1.76 1.56 8.10
C ASN A 55 -0.64 2.16 8.94
N CYS A 56 -0.90 3.25 9.68
CA CYS A 56 0.05 3.80 10.63
C CYS A 56 0.46 2.74 11.67
N ASP A 57 -0.50 2.08 12.32
CA ASP A 57 -0.21 1.05 13.32
C ASP A 57 0.58 -0.13 12.73
N ASN A 58 0.18 -0.65 11.56
CA ASN A 58 0.83 -1.79 10.92
C ASN A 58 2.24 -1.45 10.39
N VAL A 59 2.45 -0.25 9.86
CA VAL A 59 3.75 0.19 9.37
C VAL A 59 4.74 0.36 10.52
N PHE A 60 4.29 0.82 11.69
CA PHE A 60 5.14 1.15 12.83
C PHE A 60 5.24 0.07 13.93
N THR A 61 4.49 -1.02 13.86
CA THR A 61 4.60 -2.16 14.81
C THR A 61 5.57 -3.23 14.32
N LYS A 62 6.10 -4.10 15.21
CA LYS A 62 7.07 -5.15 14.81
C LYS A 62 6.46 -6.30 13.98
N ASN A 63 5.15 -6.51 14.09
CA ASN A 63 4.45 -7.59 13.39
C ASN A 63 3.79 -7.03 12.12
N THR A 64 3.97 -7.73 11.01
CA THR A 64 3.50 -7.28 9.70
C THR A 64 2.35 -8.15 9.21
N SER A 65 1.20 -7.53 8.97
CA SER A 65 0.27 -7.96 7.93
C SER A 65 -0.07 -6.75 7.05
N LEU A 66 0.90 -6.31 6.23
CA LEU A 66 0.57 -5.37 5.16
C LEU A 66 -0.25 -6.12 4.11
N GLU A 67 -1.55 -5.86 4.07
CA GLU A 67 -2.45 -6.54 3.16
C GLU A 67 -2.55 -5.76 1.84
N ILE A 68 -2.91 -6.43 0.75
CA ILE A 68 -3.03 -5.78 -0.55
C ILE A 68 -3.95 -4.55 -0.55
N PRO A 69 -5.10 -4.54 0.15
CA PRO A 69 -5.92 -3.34 0.25
C PRO A 69 -5.15 -2.13 0.80
N VAL A 70 -4.24 -2.35 1.77
CA VAL A 70 -3.39 -1.28 2.31
C VAL A 70 -2.47 -0.72 1.23
N ILE A 71 -1.75 -1.59 0.55
CA ILE A 71 -0.80 -1.22 -0.52
C ILE A 71 -1.53 -0.50 -1.65
N LEU A 72 -2.71 -1.00 -2.02
CA LEU A 72 -3.56 -0.43 -3.06
C LEU A 72 -3.97 0.99 -2.71
N PHE A 73 -4.48 1.22 -1.50
CA PHE A 73 -4.96 2.54 -1.10
C PHE A 73 -3.86 3.53 -0.76
N ASP A 74 -2.63 3.09 -0.48
CA ASP A 74 -1.48 3.99 -0.39
C ASP A 74 -1.13 4.65 -1.74
N VAL A 75 -1.48 4.01 -2.88
CA VAL A 75 -1.08 4.47 -4.23
C VAL A 75 -2.22 4.54 -5.25
N PHE A 76 -3.49 4.46 -4.82
CA PHE A 76 -4.63 4.27 -5.72
C PHE A 76 -4.78 5.39 -6.76
N ILE A 77 -4.37 6.62 -6.42
CA ILE A 77 -4.39 7.77 -7.33
C ILE A 77 -3.48 7.58 -8.55
N LEU A 78 -2.53 6.65 -8.49
CA LEU A 78 -1.57 6.35 -9.55
C LEU A 78 -2.00 5.16 -10.43
N LEU A 79 -3.16 4.57 -10.15
CA LEU A 79 -3.72 3.47 -10.94
C LEU A 79 -3.98 3.91 -12.39
N SER A 80 -3.89 2.96 -13.32
CA SER A 80 -4.40 3.16 -14.67
C SER A 80 -5.91 3.41 -14.61
N LYS A 81 -6.46 4.11 -15.62
CA LYS A 81 -7.90 4.34 -15.72
C LYS A 81 -8.70 3.04 -15.61
N GLU A 82 -8.32 2.00 -16.36
CA GLU A 82 -8.98 0.69 -16.33
C GLU A 82 -8.95 0.04 -14.93
N ASN A 83 -7.81 0.08 -14.24
CA ASN A 83 -7.69 -0.53 -12.91
C ASN A 83 -8.38 0.30 -11.83
N PHE A 84 -8.44 1.61 -12.02
CA PHE A 84 -9.20 2.52 -11.17
C PHE A 84 -10.71 2.30 -11.33
N GLU A 85 -11.21 2.15 -12.56
CA GLU A 85 -12.60 1.78 -12.84
C GLU A 85 -12.97 0.42 -12.25
N PHE A 86 -12.07 -0.57 -12.32
CA PHE A 86 -12.26 -1.85 -11.65
C PHE A 86 -12.30 -1.73 -10.11
N LEU A 87 -11.45 -0.90 -9.51
CA LEU A 87 -11.53 -0.63 -8.07
C LEU A 87 -12.85 0.05 -7.71
N HIS A 88 -13.30 1.00 -8.54
CA HIS A 88 -14.59 1.65 -8.38
C HIS A 88 -15.75 0.66 -8.48
N SER A 89 -15.73 -0.28 -9.42
CA SER A 89 -16.79 -1.29 -9.54
C SER A 89 -16.88 -2.17 -8.29
N ILE A 90 -15.75 -2.59 -7.71
CA ILE A 90 -15.71 -3.33 -6.43
C ILE A 90 -16.40 -2.53 -5.32
N ILE A 91 -16.20 -1.21 -5.29
CA ILE A 91 -16.83 -0.33 -4.29
C ILE A 91 -18.34 -0.21 -4.54
N CYS A 92 -18.77 -0.10 -5.79
CA CYS A 92 -20.20 -0.09 -6.13
C CYS A 92 -20.88 -1.42 -5.74
N ASP A 93 -20.24 -2.55 -6.01
CA ASP A 93 -20.74 -3.86 -5.62
C ASP A 93 -20.91 -3.98 -4.10
N TYR A 94 -19.96 -3.43 -3.33
CA TYR A 94 -20.06 -3.36 -1.87
C TYR A 94 -21.28 -2.56 -1.40
N GLU A 95 -21.56 -1.41 -2.03
CA GLU A 95 -22.70 -0.56 -1.67
C GLU A 95 -24.03 -1.30 -1.85
N VAL A 96 -24.21 -1.92 -3.03
CA VAL A 96 -25.41 -2.73 -3.33
C VAL A 96 -25.56 -3.85 -2.31
N LEU A 97 -24.48 -4.56 -1.99
CA LEU A 97 -24.52 -5.64 -0.99
C LEU A 97 -24.94 -5.14 0.39
N LYS A 98 -24.52 -3.94 0.78
CA LYS A 98 -24.79 -3.36 2.10
C LYS A 98 -26.24 -2.89 2.27
N GLU A 99 -26.96 -2.66 1.19
CA GLU A 99 -28.40 -2.34 1.22
C GLU A 99 -29.25 -3.53 1.69
N SER A 100 -28.74 -4.77 1.54
CA SER A 100 -29.39 -5.96 2.07
C SER A 100 -29.37 -5.99 3.61
N LEU A 101 -30.52 -6.33 4.20
CA LEU A 101 -30.67 -6.53 5.65
C LEU A 101 -29.70 -7.59 6.21
N GLU A 102 -29.35 -8.60 5.40
CA GLU A 102 -28.43 -9.68 5.78
C GLU A 102 -26.97 -9.22 5.92
N ASN A 103 -26.61 -8.09 5.30
CA ASN A 103 -25.23 -7.60 5.22
C ASN A 103 -25.00 -6.29 5.98
N LYS A 104 -25.91 -5.89 6.87
CA LYS A 104 -25.81 -4.64 7.63
C LYS A 104 -24.48 -4.47 8.36
N ASP A 105 -23.90 -5.55 8.88
CA ASP A 105 -22.63 -5.55 9.61
C ASP A 105 -21.40 -5.74 8.71
N LEU A 106 -21.57 -5.84 7.40
CA LEU A 106 -20.47 -6.07 6.46
C LEU A 106 -19.53 -4.86 6.41
N LYS A 107 -18.32 -5.04 6.94
CA LYS A 107 -17.25 -4.02 6.91
C LYS A 107 -16.55 -4.02 5.55
N PHE A 108 -16.34 -2.83 4.99
CA PHE A 108 -15.65 -2.66 3.70
C PHE A 108 -14.26 -3.32 3.68
N ILE A 109 -13.47 -3.19 4.76
CA ILE A 109 -12.17 -3.85 4.88
C ILE A 109 -12.28 -5.37 4.68
N SER A 110 -13.25 -6.00 5.34
CA SER A 110 -13.44 -7.44 5.26
C SER A 110 -13.89 -7.87 3.87
N TYR A 111 -14.74 -7.07 3.24
CA TYR A 111 -15.19 -7.29 1.87
C TYR A 111 -14.02 -7.23 0.88
N ILE A 112 -13.27 -6.12 0.85
CA ILE A 112 -12.19 -5.95 -0.14
C ILE A 112 -11.07 -6.99 0.02
N LYS A 113 -10.78 -7.44 1.26
CA LYS A 113 -9.84 -8.56 1.50
C LYS A 113 -10.32 -9.88 0.90
N LYS A 114 -11.62 -10.14 0.97
CA LYS A 114 -12.21 -11.33 0.35
C LYS A 114 -12.23 -11.21 -1.16
N THR A 115 -12.48 -10.01 -1.69
CA THR A 115 -12.49 -9.76 -3.14
C THR A 115 -11.09 -9.80 -3.75
N LEU A 116 -10.06 -9.33 -3.04
CA LEU A 116 -8.68 -9.26 -3.49
C LEU A 116 -7.80 -10.27 -2.73
N ASN A 117 -7.94 -11.55 -3.06
CA ASN A 117 -7.20 -12.67 -2.47
C ASN A 117 -6.47 -13.52 -3.53
N GLU A 118 -5.80 -14.59 -3.08
CA GLU A 118 -5.09 -15.53 -3.97
C GLU A 118 -5.98 -16.16 -5.04
N GLU A 119 -7.18 -16.62 -4.66
CA GLU A 119 -8.13 -17.25 -5.58
C GLU A 119 -8.57 -16.28 -6.68
N SER A 120 -8.96 -15.07 -6.30
CA SER A 120 -9.34 -14.00 -7.23
C SER A 120 -8.19 -13.64 -8.17
N TYR A 121 -6.94 -13.65 -7.70
CA TYR A 121 -5.77 -13.40 -8.55
C TYR A 121 -5.58 -14.54 -9.58
N LEU A 122 -5.81 -15.79 -9.19
CA LEU A 122 -5.68 -16.93 -10.11
C LEU A 122 -6.81 -16.99 -11.13
N GLN A 123 -8.02 -16.58 -10.78
CA GLN A 123 -9.21 -16.76 -11.61
C GLN A 123 -9.63 -15.50 -12.40
N ASN A 124 -9.39 -14.29 -11.87
CA ASN A 124 -9.90 -13.04 -12.46
C ASN A 124 -8.77 -12.21 -13.11
N GLU A 125 -8.88 -11.97 -14.43
CA GLU A 125 -7.90 -11.19 -15.18
C GLU A 125 -7.81 -9.73 -14.73
N ASN A 126 -8.93 -9.09 -14.38
CA ASN A 126 -8.93 -7.71 -13.88
C ASN A 126 -8.21 -7.62 -12.52
N CYS A 127 -8.37 -8.63 -11.66
CA CYS A 127 -7.60 -8.74 -10.43
C CYS A 127 -6.10 -8.85 -10.73
N ARG A 128 -5.68 -9.72 -11.66
CA ARG A 128 -4.24 -9.78 -12.07
C ARG A 128 -3.73 -8.46 -12.62
N LYS A 129 -4.49 -7.81 -13.50
CA LYS A 129 -4.14 -6.50 -14.07
C LYS A 129 -3.93 -5.45 -12.97
N LEU A 130 -4.76 -5.47 -11.93
CA LEU A 130 -4.61 -4.57 -10.78
C LEU A 130 -3.24 -4.77 -10.10
N TYR A 131 -2.85 -6.01 -9.83
CA TYR A 131 -1.55 -6.31 -9.21
C TYR A 131 -0.38 -5.93 -10.14
N TYR A 132 -0.49 -6.15 -11.45
CA TYR A 132 0.55 -5.72 -12.41
C TYR A 132 0.66 -4.20 -12.49
N ASN A 133 -0.47 -3.50 -12.42
CA ASN A 133 -0.48 -2.06 -12.40
C ASN A 133 0.16 -1.50 -11.12
N LEU A 134 -0.08 -2.13 -9.96
CA LEU A 134 0.65 -1.81 -8.72
C LEU A 134 2.16 -2.00 -8.87
N VAL A 135 2.62 -3.11 -9.48
CA VAL A 135 4.05 -3.32 -9.76
C VAL A 135 4.60 -2.21 -10.64
N SER A 136 3.88 -1.83 -11.70
CA SER A 136 4.26 -0.74 -12.60
C SER A 136 4.29 0.64 -11.91
N ILE A 137 3.40 0.89 -10.95
CA ILE A 137 3.44 2.10 -10.12
C ILE A 137 4.74 2.14 -9.32
N TYR A 138 5.09 1.07 -8.60
CA TYR A 138 6.33 1.04 -7.83
C TYR A 138 7.58 1.14 -8.71
N GLU A 139 7.54 0.57 -9.92
CA GLU A 139 8.58 0.79 -10.92
C GLU A 139 8.73 2.27 -11.26
N ARG A 140 7.64 2.98 -11.58
CA ARG A 140 7.70 4.43 -11.86
C ARG A 140 8.20 5.25 -10.68
N VAL A 141 7.76 4.90 -9.47
CA VAL A 141 8.16 5.58 -8.23
C VAL A 141 9.66 5.43 -7.96
N PHE A 142 10.22 4.23 -8.15
CA PHE A 142 11.61 3.94 -7.79
C PHE A 142 12.64 4.06 -8.92
N LEU A 143 12.20 4.13 -10.18
CA LEU A 143 13.08 4.43 -11.31
C LEU A 143 13.36 5.94 -11.48
N GLY A 144 12.71 6.82 -10.71
CA GLY A 144 13.17 8.19 -10.54
C GLY A 144 14.56 8.19 -9.90
N GLU A 145 15.54 8.86 -10.53
CA GLU A 145 16.98 8.63 -10.33
C GLU A 145 17.51 8.76 -8.89
N SER A 146 16.75 9.28 -7.93
CA SER A 146 17.20 9.51 -6.56
C SER A 146 16.70 8.49 -5.52
N SER A 147 15.56 7.83 -5.73
CA SER A 147 14.84 7.13 -4.64
C SER A 147 15.53 5.87 -4.12
N CYS A 148 16.30 5.18 -4.96
CA CYS A 148 16.97 3.92 -4.60
C CYS A 148 18.31 4.11 -3.90
N ASP A 149 18.90 5.31 -3.95
CA ASP A 149 20.27 5.55 -3.45
C ASP A 149 20.31 5.88 -1.94
N PHE A 150 19.14 6.11 -1.32
CA PHE A 150 19.01 6.53 0.07
C PHE A 150 19.25 5.44 1.12
N ILE A 151 19.30 4.15 0.73
CA ILE A 151 19.68 3.06 1.64
C ILE A 151 21.07 2.57 1.27
N GLN A 152 22.09 3.37 1.56
CA GLN A 152 23.45 2.85 1.75
C GLN A 152 23.56 2.33 3.18
N ASN A 153 22.87 1.22 3.48
CA ASN A 153 23.04 0.55 4.76
C ASN A 153 24.33 -0.31 4.70
N PRO A 154 25.28 -0.15 5.64
CA PRO A 154 26.50 -0.97 5.72
C PRO A 154 26.25 -2.48 5.92
N CYS A 155 25.00 -2.92 6.16
CA CYS A 155 24.63 -4.33 6.38
C CYS A 155 24.15 -5.11 5.13
N SER A 156 24.49 -4.68 3.90
CA SER A 156 24.65 -5.56 2.71
C SER A 156 23.42 -6.20 2.03
N ILE A 157 22.28 -5.51 1.88
CA ILE A 157 21.38 -5.81 0.75
C ILE A 157 21.07 -4.52 -0.01
N ASN A 158 21.56 -4.45 -1.25
CA ASN A 158 21.32 -3.33 -2.13
C ASN A 158 19.90 -3.43 -2.70
N PHE A 159 18.95 -2.68 -2.12
CA PHE A 159 17.56 -2.62 -2.59
C PHE A 159 17.49 -2.33 -4.09
N LYS A 160 18.37 -1.48 -4.62
CA LYS A 160 18.47 -1.17 -6.05
C LYS A 160 18.74 -2.43 -6.89
N VAL A 161 19.63 -3.30 -6.42
CA VAL A 161 19.94 -4.57 -7.10
C VAL A 161 18.75 -5.52 -7.00
N TRP A 162 18.24 -5.76 -5.79
CA TRP A 162 17.06 -6.62 -5.58
C TRP A 162 15.86 -6.16 -6.41
N PHE A 163 15.60 -4.85 -6.45
CA PHE A 163 14.47 -4.26 -7.18
C PHE A 163 14.64 -4.47 -8.68
N ARG A 164 15.81 -4.16 -9.24
CA ARG A 164 16.13 -4.38 -10.66
C ARG A 164 15.99 -5.85 -11.05
N GLU A 165 16.52 -6.76 -10.24
CA GLU A 165 16.42 -8.20 -10.49
C GLU A 165 14.96 -8.68 -10.47
N ASN A 166 14.19 -8.32 -9.45
CA ASN A 166 12.79 -8.75 -9.36
C ASN A 166 11.94 -8.13 -10.48
N MET A 167 12.13 -6.84 -10.80
CA MET A 167 11.45 -6.20 -11.93
C MET A 167 11.79 -6.87 -13.27
N SER A 168 13.06 -7.21 -13.50
CA SER A 168 13.47 -7.93 -14.71
C SER A 168 12.78 -9.31 -14.82
N ARG A 169 12.68 -10.03 -13.70
CA ARG A 169 11.98 -11.33 -13.62
C ARG A 169 10.49 -11.17 -13.89
N TYR A 170 9.81 -10.18 -13.29
CA TYR A 170 8.39 -9.93 -13.56
C TYR A 170 8.14 -9.60 -15.02
N ARG A 171 8.94 -8.68 -15.59
CA ARG A 171 8.85 -8.34 -17.01
C ARG A 171 9.02 -9.58 -17.89
N PHE A 172 10.03 -10.41 -17.61
CA PHE A 172 10.25 -11.65 -18.35
C PHE A 172 9.04 -12.61 -18.29
N VAL A 173 8.52 -12.88 -17.09
CA VAL A 173 7.38 -13.78 -16.87
C VAL A 173 6.14 -13.26 -17.61
N ILE A 174 5.85 -11.96 -17.51
CA ILE A 174 4.72 -11.32 -18.21
C ILE A 174 4.92 -11.36 -19.73
N CYS A 175 6.12 -11.05 -20.25
CA CYS A 175 6.41 -11.12 -21.69
C CYS A 175 6.27 -12.55 -22.24
N LYS A 176 6.54 -13.57 -21.42
CA LYS A 176 6.31 -14.98 -21.76
C LYS A 176 4.85 -15.43 -21.60
N LYS A 177 3.93 -14.50 -21.30
CA LYS A 177 2.50 -14.77 -21.04
C LYS A 177 2.28 -15.77 -19.90
N LEU A 178 3.21 -15.82 -18.95
CA LEU A 178 3.09 -16.62 -17.74
C LEU A 178 2.46 -15.78 -16.62
N ILE A 179 1.71 -16.43 -15.73
CA ILE A 179 1.15 -15.77 -14.53
C ILE A 179 2.19 -15.89 -13.40
N PRO A 180 2.74 -14.78 -12.86
CA PRO A 180 3.61 -14.83 -11.69
C PRO A 180 2.88 -15.45 -10.50
N LYS A 181 3.59 -16.22 -9.66
CA LYS A 181 3.00 -16.78 -8.44
C LYS A 181 2.47 -15.66 -7.54
N TYR A 182 1.29 -15.86 -6.96
CA TYR A 182 0.65 -14.88 -6.10
C TYR A 182 1.55 -14.42 -4.94
N PHE A 183 2.20 -15.37 -4.25
CA PHE A 183 3.10 -15.04 -3.15
C PHE A 183 4.34 -14.24 -3.57
N ASP A 184 4.86 -14.48 -4.77
CA ASP A 184 5.99 -13.70 -5.29
C ASP A 184 5.57 -12.25 -5.47
N ILE A 185 4.49 -11.98 -6.22
CA ILE A 185 4.01 -10.61 -6.47
C ILE A 185 3.60 -9.90 -5.18
N LEU A 186 2.92 -10.61 -4.27
CA LEU A 186 2.53 -10.08 -2.97
C LEU A 186 3.75 -9.64 -2.15
N PHE A 187 4.79 -10.46 -2.12
CA PHE A 187 6.02 -10.17 -1.39
C PHE A 187 6.76 -8.97 -1.99
N PHE A 188 6.85 -8.89 -3.32
CA PHE A 188 7.46 -7.74 -3.98
C PHE A 188 6.73 -6.43 -3.64
N LEU A 189 5.39 -6.43 -3.72
CA LEU A 189 4.57 -5.26 -3.41
C LEU A 189 4.70 -4.84 -1.95
N LYS A 190 4.69 -5.79 -1.01
CA LYS A 190 4.89 -5.52 0.43
C LYS A 190 6.24 -4.88 0.70
N THR A 191 7.31 -5.42 0.11
CA THR A 191 8.68 -4.92 0.30
C THR A 191 8.83 -3.50 -0.27
N SER A 192 8.27 -3.29 -1.47
CA SER A 192 8.24 -2.00 -2.15
C SER A 192 7.47 -0.94 -1.35
N ASN A 193 6.30 -1.29 -0.81
CA ASN A 193 5.51 -0.40 0.03
C ASN A 193 6.23 -0.02 1.33
N LEU A 194 6.87 -0.99 2.02
CA LEU A 194 7.68 -0.71 3.21
C LEU A 194 8.82 0.27 2.92
N PHE A 195 9.50 0.11 1.78
CA PHE A 195 10.55 1.01 1.35
C PHE A 195 10.00 2.42 1.05
N LEU A 196 8.85 2.51 0.38
CA LEU A 196 8.20 3.81 0.14
C LEU A 196 7.89 4.53 1.45
N HIS A 197 7.36 3.82 2.45
CA HIS A 197 7.12 4.39 3.78
C HIS A 197 8.43 4.86 4.46
N TYR A 198 9.53 4.12 4.31
CA TYR A 198 10.84 4.54 4.83
C TYR A 198 11.31 5.84 4.18
N VAL A 199 11.25 5.94 2.85
CA VAL A 199 11.63 7.17 2.13
C VAL A 199 10.75 8.34 2.57
N CYS A 200 9.43 8.19 2.51
CA CYS A 200 8.49 9.27 2.80
C CYS A 200 8.55 9.76 4.26
N LYS A 201 8.77 8.85 5.21
CA LYS A 201 8.67 9.16 6.64
C LYS A 201 10.02 9.42 7.27
N VAL A 202 11.03 8.60 6.99
CA VAL A 202 12.34 8.70 7.65
C VAL A 202 13.24 9.67 6.90
N ILE A 203 13.42 9.45 5.59
CA ILE A 203 14.41 10.19 4.81
C ILE A 203 13.97 11.62 4.49
N LEU A 204 12.71 11.80 4.06
CA LEU A 204 12.21 13.13 3.72
C LEU A 204 11.86 13.99 4.95
N ASN A 205 11.67 13.35 6.12
CA ASN A 205 11.18 13.99 7.33
C ASN A 205 11.97 13.56 8.59
N PRO A 206 13.31 13.63 8.59
CA PRO A 206 14.13 13.04 9.66
C PRO A 206 13.97 13.76 11.00
N SER A 207 13.68 15.07 10.99
CA SER A 207 13.51 15.88 12.21
C SER A 207 12.25 15.53 13.00
N ILE A 208 11.24 14.96 12.34
CA ILE A 208 9.95 14.59 12.98
C ILE A 208 9.78 13.09 13.19
N THR A 209 10.73 12.27 12.71
CA THR A 209 10.65 10.82 12.82
C THR A 209 11.54 10.30 13.95
N PRO A 210 10.95 9.78 15.05
CA PRO A 210 11.73 9.17 16.13
C PRO A 210 12.65 8.04 15.62
N ARG A 211 13.92 8.03 16.06
CA ARG A 211 14.93 7.00 15.68
C ARG A 211 14.43 5.56 15.79
N LYS A 212 13.63 5.26 16.81
CA LYS A 212 13.05 3.92 17.00
C LYS A 212 12.23 3.44 15.79
N PHE A 213 11.61 4.33 15.02
CA PHE A 213 10.83 3.95 13.83
C PHE A 213 11.65 3.76 12.58
N GLU A 214 12.71 4.54 12.44
CA GLU A 214 13.75 4.26 11.47
C GLU A 214 14.26 2.82 11.66
N ASP A 215 14.64 2.43 12.89
CA ASP A 215 15.10 1.08 13.19
C ASP A 215 14.06 -0.01 12.85
N ILE A 216 12.78 0.21 13.20
CA ILE A 216 11.71 -0.77 12.92
C ILE A 216 11.51 -0.94 11.41
N LEU A 217 11.47 0.15 10.65
CA LEU A 217 11.28 0.11 9.21
C LEU A 217 12.49 -0.53 8.51
N VAL A 218 13.71 -0.17 8.91
CA VAL A 218 14.94 -0.79 8.41
C VAL A 218 14.95 -2.30 8.69
N GLN A 219 14.64 -2.72 9.92
CA GLN A 219 14.57 -4.14 10.26
C GLN A 219 13.54 -4.92 9.43
N LYS A 220 12.37 -4.33 9.16
CA LYS A 220 11.34 -4.94 8.31
C LYS A 220 11.82 -5.11 6.87
N ILE A 221 12.40 -4.06 6.29
CA ILE A 221 12.96 -4.10 4.94
C ILE A 221 14.02 -5.19 4.85
N ILE A 222 14.97 -5.24 5.80
CA ILE A 222 16.01 -6.27 5.86
C ILE A 222 15.39 -7.67 5.93
N ARG A 223 14.42 -7.90 6.82
CA ARG A 223 13.75 -9.21 6.95
C ARG A 223 13.06 -9.63 5.66
N CYS A 224 12.34 -8.72 5.01
CA CYS A 224 11.75 -9.01 3.71
C CYS A 224 12.85 -9.42 2.73
N LEU A 225 13.86 -8.58 2.53
CA LEU A 225 14.92 -8.84 1.55
C LEU A 225 15.71 -10.14 1.78
N ILE A 226 15.99 -10.51 3.04
CA ILE A 226 16.74 -11.74 3.39
C ILE A 226 15.98 -13.02 2.99
N VAL A 227 14.65 -13.04 3.05
CA VAL A 227 13.82 -14.23 2.81
C VAL A 227 14.01 -14.82 1.39
N LYS A 228 14.59 -14.09 0.43
CA LYS A 228 14.92 -14.61 -0.91
C LYS A 228 16.41 -14.85 -1.20
N HIS A 229 17.33 -14.44 -0.33
CA HIS A 229 18.77 -14.66 -0.54
C HIS A 229 19.34 -15.85 0.26
N PHE A 230 18.54 -16.46 1.14
CA PHE A 230 18.96 -17.56 2.03
C PHE A 230 17.96 -18.73 2.10
N GLN A 231 17.05 -18.84 1.12
CA GLN A 231 16.22 -20.02 0.85
C GLN A 231 16.44 -20.46 -0.60
#